data_AF-A0A1H6YFM4-F1
#
_entry.id   AF-A0A1H6YFM4-F1
#
_cell.length_a   1.000
_cell.length_b   1.000
_cell.length_c   1.000
_cell.angle_alpha   90.00
_cell.angle_beta   90.00
_cell.angle_gamma   90.00
#
_symmetry.space_group_name_H-M   'P 1'
#
loop_
_entity.id
_entity.type
_entity.pdbx_description
1 polymer ?
#
loop_
_entity_poly.entity_id
_entity_poly.type
_entity_poly.pdbx_seq_one_letter_code
_entity_poly.pdbx_strand_id
1 'polypeptide(L)'
;MPLFYNWNHGLRFDLQEGDTSTDEYFKEVTRRASIIFQTAFSRSDNVYLVLIDWKYKRRKIRFGNFTFKQINKLRKAEVYYSKEKGLYYPGDDYDVAVVKLTSDRISFENIFTAIGHSDFPPRQPRLDNSRSSNKEVYFVNIERKLILQMYDDRGLDIIATDKETLRSIYERHNDLILRYDRDRIDKQFE
;
A
#
# COMPACT_ATOMS: atom_id res chain seq x y z
N MET A 1 -6.36 -4.40 9.49
CA MET A 1 -5.67 -5.65 9.91
C MET A 1 -4.64 -6.00 8.84
N PRO A 2 -3.42 -6.42 9.16
CA PRO A 2 -2.40 -6.74 8.15
C PRO A 2 -2.87 -7.84 7.19
N LEU A 3 -2.60 -7.68 5.89
CA LEU A 3 -2.97 -8.63 4.83
C LEU A 3 -2.28 -9.97 5.06
N PHE A 4 -1.05 -9.95 5.55
CA PHE A 4 -0.21 -11.11 5.80
C PHE A 4 -0.90 -12.20 6.64
N TYR A 5 -1.69 -11.81 7.64
CA TYR A 5 -2.37 -12.77 8.51
C TYR A 5 -3.65 -13.36 7.90
N ASN A 6 -4.13 -12.80 6.78
CA ASN A 6 -5.40 -13.16 6.16
C ASN A 6 -5.22 -13.97 4.86
N TRP A 7 -3.99 -14.33 4.51
CA TRP A 7 -3.68 -15.08 3.31
C TRP A 7 -2.60 -16.12 3.55
N ASN A 8 -2.61 -17.21 2.75
CA ASN A 8 -1.68 -18.33 2.93
C ASN A 8 -0.26 -17.99 2.50
N HIS A 9 -0.12 -17.28 1.38
CA HIS A 9 1.17 -16.88 0.82
C HIS A 9 1.35 -15.38 0.97
N GLY A 10 2.24 -14.99 1.88
CA GLY A 10 2.44 -13.60 2.22
C GLY A 10 3.86 -13.33 2.69
N LEU A 11 4.32 -12.12 2.40
CA LEU A 11 5.54 -11.52 2.93
C LEU A 11 5.17 -10.28 3.72
N ARG A 12 5.87 -10.05 4.83
CA ARG A 12 5.73 -8.87 5.66
C ARG A 12 7.09 -8.24 5.90
N PHE A 13 7.20 -6.97 5.57
CA PHE A 13 8.45 -6.23 5.60
C PHE A 13 8.46 -5.19 6.71
N ASP A 14 9.64 -5.04 7.32
CA ASP A 14 9.96 -3.97 8.25
C ASP A 14 10.56 -2.79 7.48
N LEU A 15 9.84 -1.68 7.47
CA LEU A 15 10.28 -0.45 6.82
C LEU A 15 11.08 0.45 7.75
N GLN A 16 11.12 0.16 9.05
CA GLN A 16 11.70 1.04 10.06
C GLN A 16 13.21 0.86 10.15
N GLU A 17 13.94 1.97 10.12
CA GLU A 17 15.35 2.01 10.49
C GLU A 17 15.73 3.41 10.98
N GLY A 18 16.30 3.47 12.18
CA GLY A 18 16.76 4.73 12.79
C GLY A 18 15.68 5.48 13.57
N ASP A 19 15.85 6.79 13.68
CA ASP A 19 15.03 7.66 14.53
C ASP A 19 13.92 8.37 13.74
N THR A 20 12.67 8.11 14.12
CA THR A 20 11.44 8.74 13.60
C THR A 20 11.42 10.28 13.66
N SER A 21 12.33 10.92 14.39
CA SER A 21 12.49 12.38 14.39
C SER A 21 13.24 12.93 13.18
N THR A 22 13.96 12.08 12.43
CA THR A 22 14.89 12.48 11.35
C THR A 22 14.28 12.37 9.95
N ASP A 23 14.81 13.09 8.97
CA ASP A 23 14.39 12.93 7.57
C ASP A 23 14.93 11.63 6.95
N GLU A 24 16.06 11.17 7.45
CA GLU A 24 16.72 9.93 7.05
C GLU A 24 15.80 8.73 7.26
N TYR A 25 15.08 8.69 8.39
CA TYR A 25 14.07 7.66 8.64
C TYR A 25 13.02 7.59 7.53
N PHE A 26 12.42 8.71 7.12
CA PHE A 26 11.33 8.70 6.13
C PHE A 26 11.84 8.49 4.70
N LYS A 27 13.06 8.93 4.41
CA LYS A 27 13.76 8.58 3.17
C LYS A 27 13.95 7.06 3.11
N GLU A 28 14.36 6.44 4.21
CA GLU A 28 14.58 4.99 4.28
C GLU A 28 13.28 4.19 4.19
N VAL A 29 12.23 4.59 4.90
CA VAL A 29 10.88 4.02 4.79
C VAL A 29 10.39 4.05 3.33
N THR A 30 10.50 5.22 2.68
CA THR A 30 10.11 5.37 1.27
C THR A 30 10.97 4.51 0.36
N ARG A 31 12.29 4.48 0.59
CA ARG A 31 13.24 3.69 -0.20
C ARG A 31 12.93 2.20 -0.12
N ARG A 32 12.77 1.64 1.08
CA ARG A 32 12.44 0.22 1.31
C ARG A 32 11.14 -0.17 0.63
N ALA A 33 10.07 0.62 0.82
CA ALA A 33 8.80 0.37 0.16
C ALA A 33 8.92 0.41 -1.38
N SER A 34 9.72 1.36 -1.90
CA SER A 34 9.90 1.55 -3.34
C SER A 34 10.68 0.41 -4.00
N ILE A 35 11.78 -0.08 -3.39
CA ILE A 35 12.54 -1.20 -3.96
C ILE A 35 11.74 -2.52 -3.95
N ILE A 36 10.89 -2.70 -2.93
CA ILE A 36 9.97 -3.84 -2.83
C ILE A 36 8.93 -3.74 -3.95
N PHE A 37 8.29 -2.58 -4.13
CA PHE A 37 7.32 -2.36 -5.21
C PHE A 37 7.93 -2.58 -6.61
N GLN A 38 9.14 -2.05 -6.85
CA GLN A 38 9.83 -2.21 -8.14
C GLN A 38 10.18 -3.68 -8.46
N THR A 39 10.33 -4.52 -7.44
CA THR A 39 10.55 -5.97 -7.62
C THR A 39 9.23 -6.70 -7.85
N ALA A 40 8.17 -6.29 -7.17
CA ALA A 40 6.85 -6.91 -7.25
C ALA A 40 6.05 -6.52 -8.51
N PHE A 41 6.31 -5.35 -9.10
CA PHE A 41 5.55 -4.80 -10.23
C PHE A 41 6.46 -4.43 -11.39
N SER A 42 6.14 -4.93 -12.59
CA SER A 42 6.72 -4.42 -13.83
C SER A 42 5.95 -3.20 -14.33
N ARG A 43 6.65 -2.30 -15.02
CA ARG A 43 6.11 -1.02 -15.52
C ARG A 43 4.85 -1.16 -16.38
N SER A 44 4.73 -2.25 -17.11
CA SER A 44 3.60 -2.52 -18.02
C SER A 44 2.47 -3.33 -17.41
N ASP A 45 2.58 -3.76 -16.14
CA ASP A 45 1.56 -4.59 -15.50
C ASP A 45 0.24 -3.80 -15.39
N ASN A 46 -0.88 -4.47 -15.70
CA ASN A 46 -2.20 -3.92 -15.45
C ASN A 46 -2.53 -4.07 -13.97
N VAL A 47 -2.76 -2.95 -13.33
CA VAL A 47 -3.01 -2.87 -11.90
C VAL A 47 -4.35 -2.20 -11.63
N TYR A 48 -4.95 -2.57 -10.50
CA TYR A 48 -5.93 -1.74 -9.83
C TYR A 48 -5.25 -0.98 -8.70
N LEU A 49 -5.41 0.35 -8.71
CA LEU A 49 -5.16 1.18 -7.54
C LEU A 49 -6.50 1.33 -6.80
N VAL A 50 -6.58 0.76 -5.60
CA VAL A 50 -7.78 0.83 -4.77
C VAL A 50 -7.51 1.77 -3.61
N LEU A 51 -8.37 2.78 -3.47
CA LEU A 51 -8.38 3.70 -2.34
C LEU A 51 -9.64 3.45 -1.52
N ILE A 52 -9.46 3.17 -0.24
CA ILE A 52 -10.55 3.01 0.73
C ILE A 52 -10.45 4.16 1.74
N ASP A 53 -11.57 4.79 2.05
CA ASP A 53 -11.66 5.86 3.04
C ASP A 53 -12.82 5.56 4.00
N TRP A 54 -12.53 5.41 5.29
CA TRP A 54 -13.58 5.24 6.29
C TRP A 54 -14.46 6.49 6.35
N LYS A 55 -15.77 6.27 6.22
CA LYS A 55 -16.70 7.37 6.03
C LYS A 55 -16.99 8.07 7.35
N TYR A 56 -16.27 9.15 7.59
CA TYR A 56 -16.65 10.10 8.64
C TYR A 56 -17.65 11.14 8.09
N LYS A 57 -18.91 11.06 8.55
CA LYS A 57 -20.01 12.00 8.22
C LYS A 57 -20.32 12.03 6.70
N ARG A 58 -20.34 13.23 6.10
CA ARG A 58 -20.66 13.49 4.68
C ARG A 58 -19.42 13.58 3.79
N ARG A 59 -18.24 13.18 4.29
CA ARG A 59 -17.03 13.11 3.48
C ARG A 59 -17.21 12.06 2.37
N LYS A 60 -16.52 12.29 1.25
CA LYS A 60 -16.46 11.42 0.08
C LYS A 60 -15.09 11.51 -0.56
N ILE A 61 -14.62 10.43 -1.16
CA ILE A 61 -13.46 10.48 -2.04
C ILE A 61 -13.80 11.37 -3.25
N ARG A 62 -13.00 12.41 -3.49
CA ARG A 62 -13.18 13.35 -4.61
C ARG A 62 -12.07 13.14 -5.62
N PHE A 63 -12.33 13.46 -6.88
CA PHE A 63 -11.34 13.37 -7.96
C PHE A 63 -10.06 14.19 -7.69
N GLY A 64 -10.12 15.25 -6.87
CA GLY A 64 -8.95 16.02 -6.44
C GLY A 64 -8.15 15.40 -5.28
N ASN A 65 -8.42 14.15 -4.89
CA ASN A 65 -7.69 13.44 -3.83
C ASN A 65 -6.19 13.31 -4.18
N PHE A 66 -5.33 13.37 -3.16
CA PHE A 66 -3.87 13.25 -3.33
C PHE A 66 -3.46 12.01 -4.11
N THR A 67 -4.04 10.84 -3.81
CA THR A 67 -3.73 9.57 -4.49
C THR A 67 -3.99 9.66 -5.99
N PHE A 68 -5.07 10.32 -6.41
CA PHE A 68 -5.40 10.50 -7.83
C PHE A 68 -4.47 11.49 -8.54
N LYS A 69 -3.93 12.47 -7.81
CA LYS A 69 -2.90 13.37 -8.35
C LYS A 69 -1.58 12.65 -8.63
N GLN A 70 -1.37 11.46 -8.07
CA GLN A 70 -0.19 10.62 -8.34
C GLN A 70 -0.37 9.72 -9.56
N ILE A 71 -1.47 9.88 -10.32
CA ILE A 71 -1.70 9.12 -11.56
C ILE A 71 -1.56 10.03 -12.77
N ASN A 72 -0.61 9.70 -13.65
CA ASN A 72 -0.37 10.43 -14.89
C ASN A 72 -1.59 10.38 -15.83
N LYS A 73 -2.02 11.57 -16.28
CA LYS A 73 -3.14 11.78 -17.22
C LYS A 73 -4.46 11.09 -16.82
N LEU A 74 -4.73 10.95 -15.52
CA LEU A 74 -6.00 10.38 -15.04
C LEU A 74 -7.21 11.21 -15.48
N ARG A 75 -8.25 10.54 -15.97
CA ARG A 75 -9.54 11.12 -16.33
C ARG A 75 -10.62 10.68 -15.34
N LYS A 76 -11.62 11.53 -15.11
CA LYS A 76 -12.75 11.23 -14.21
C LYS A 76 -13.46 9.91 -14.55
N ALA A 77 -13.59 9.59 -15.84
CA ALA A 77 -14.24 8.37 -16.31
C ALA A 77 -13.45 7.08 -16.02
N GLU A 78 -12.15 7.17 -15.68
CA GLU A 78 -11.32 6.02 -15.31
C GLU A 78 -11.48 5.63 -13.83
N VAL A 79 -12.19 6.44 -13.03
CA VAL A 79 -12.38 6.20 -11.59
C VAL A 79 -13.76 5.65 -11.32
N TYR A 80 -13.82 4.42 -10.82
CA TYR A 80 -15.03 3.81 -10.31
C TYR A 80 -15.18 4.12 -8.82
N TYR A 81 -16.35 4.57 -8.40
CA TYR A 81 -16.66 4.86 -7.00
C TYR A 81 -17.77 3.93 -6.52
N SER A 82 -17.60 3.34 -5.33
CA SER A 82 -18.63 2.57 -4.64
C SER A 82 -18.69 2.93 -3.15
N LYS A 83 -19.71 2.39 -2.48
CA LYS A 83 -19.87 2.48 -1.03
C LYS A 83 -20.00 1.08 -0.49
N GLU A 84 -19.11 0.72 0.41
CA GLU A 84 -19.10 -0.59 1.04
C GLU A 84 -19.53 -0.46 2.50
N LYS A 85 -20.37 -1.39 2.96
CA LYS A 85 -20.86 -1.43 4.34
C LYS A 85 -20.27 -2.62 5.06
N GLY A 86 -19.88 -2.41 6.31
CA GLY A 86 -19.42 -3.48 7.18
C GLY A 86 -18.14 -4.16 6.69
N LEU A 87 -17.25 -3.43 6.01
CA LEU A 87 -16.03 -4.02 5.43
C LEU A 87 -15.15 -4.68 6.49
N TYR A 88 -15.00 -4.02 7.64
CA TYR A 88 -14.24 -4.54 8.79
C TYR A 88 -15.10 -4.76 10.02
N TYR A 89 -15.98 -3.81 10.34
CA TYR A 89 -16.86 -3.88 11.49
C TYR A 89 -18.32 -3.62 11.09
N PRO A 90 -19.28 -4.39 11.62
CA PRO A 90 -20.70 -4.12 11.40
C PRO A 90 -21.06 -2.67 11.76
N GLY A 91 -21.68 -1.96 10.82
CA GLY A 91 -22.12 -0.57 11.01
C GLY A 91 -21.17 0.50 10.46
N ASP A 92 -19.94 0.13 10.07
CA ASP A 92 -19.05 1.07 9.37
C ASP A 92 -19.41 1.19 7.89
N ASP A 93 -19.33 2.41 7.38
CA ASP A 93 -19.45 2.72 5.96
C ASP A 93 -18.06 3.12 5.42
N TYR A 94 -17.75 2.71 4.20
CA TYR A 94 -16.51 3.06 3.51
C TYR A 94 -16.83 3.60 2.12
N ASP A 95 -16.19 4.70 1.74
CA ASP A 95 -16.13 5.09 0.33
C ASP A 95 -14.93 4.39 -0.30
N VAL A 96 -15.16 3.74 -1.45
CA VAL A 96 -14.13 3.03 -2.20
C VAL A 96 -14.00 3.65 -3.57
N ALA A 97 -12.77 3.84 -4.02
CA ALA A 97 -12.47 4.24 -5.36
C ALA A 97 -11.45 3.28 -5.99
N VAL A 98 -11.72 2.87 -7.22
CA VAL A 98 -10.90 1.93 -7.97
C VAL A 98 -10.52 2.55 -9.30
N VAL A 99 -9.24 2.49 -9.65
CA VAL A 99 -8.72 2.89 -10.95
C VAL A 99 -7.99 1.71 -11.57
N LYS A 100 -8.32 1.36 -12.82
CA LYS A 100 -7.57 0.38 -13.62
C LYS A 100 -6.58 1.11 -14.52
N LEU A 101 -5.30 0.78 -14.44
CA LEU A 101 -4.23 1.45 -15.17
C LEU A 101 -2.99 0.54 -15.29
N THR A 102 -1.97 1.01 -16.01
CA THR A 102 -0.64 0.41 -15.97
C THR A 102 0.18 0.99 -14.81
N SER A 103 1.07 0.19 -14.23
CA SER A 103 1.84 0.59 -13.04
C SER A 103 2.75 1.81 -13.30
N ASP A 104 3.28 1.98 -14.52
CA ASP A 104 4.11 3.14 -14.90
C ASP A 104 3.41 4.49 -14.84
N ARG A 105 2.07 4.50 -14.85
CA ARG A 105 1.29 5.73 -14.68
C ARG A 105 1.23 6.19 -13.23
N ILE A 106 1.69 5.40 -12.27
CA ILE A 106 1.61 5.69 -10.83
C ILE A 106 2.95 6.22 -10.32
N SER A 107 2.93 7.41 -9.74
CA SER A 107 4.02 7.91 -8.89
C SER A 107 3.95 7.26 -7.50
N PHE A 108 4.23 5.95 -7.43
CA PHE A 108 4.07 5.15 -6.20
C PHE A 108 4.94 5.64 -5.05
N GLU A 109 6.13 6.17 -5.33
CA GLU A 109 7.03 6.74 -4.31
C GLU A 109 6.34 7.86 -3.54
N ASN A 110 5.64 8.78 -4.22
CA ASN A 110 4.88 9.86 -3.58
C ASN A 110 3.75 9.33 -2.70
N ILE A 111 3.13 8.20 -3.09
CA ILE A 111 2.09 7.55 -2.30
C ILE A 111 2.70 6.93 -1.05
N PHE A 112 3.82 6.22 -1.15
CA PHE A 112 4.52 5.63 -0.01
C PHE A 112 5.04 6.69 0.95
N THR A 113 5.62 7.78 0.44
CA THR A 113 5.99 8.94 1.27
C THR A 113 4.78 9.50 2.03
N ALA A 114 3.64 9.65 1.36
CA ALA A 114 2.43 10.16 2.00
C ALA A 114 1.85 9.20 3.06
N ILE A 115 1.97 7.89 2.85
CA ILE A 115 1.59 6.86 3.84
C ILE A 115 2.52 6.93 5.04
N GLY A 116 3.85 6.93 4.82
CA GLY A 116 4.83 7.02 5.91
C GLY A 116 4.69 8.28 6.76
N HIS A 117 4.25 9.40 6.19
CA HIS A 117 3.96 10.63 6.95
C HIS A 117 2.61 10.65 7.67
N SER A 118 1.76 9.62 7.53
CA SER A 118 0.36 9.69 7.97
C SER A 118 0.20 9.83 9.49
N ASP A 119 1.13 9.33 10.29
CA ASP A 119 1.11 9.47 11.76
C ASP A 119 2.04 10.57 12.30
N PHE A 120 2.63 11.38 11.40
CA PHE A 120 3.59 12.43 11.72
C PHE A 120 3.06 13.79 11.23
N PRO A 121 2.18 14.48 11.99
CA PRO A 121 1.47 15.67 11.54
C PRO A 121 2.31 16.82 10.94
N PRO A 122 3.56 17.08 11.41
CA PRO A 122 4.40 18.11 10.79
C PRO A 122 4.86 17.78 9.37
N ARG A 123 4.84 16.51 8.97
CA ARG A 123 5.39 16.05 7.69
C ARG A 123 4.40 16.18 6.54
N GLN A 124 4.92 16.35 5.34
CA GLN A 124 4.17 16.41 4.09
C GLN A 124 4.99 15.75 2.98
N PRO A 125 4.37 15.19 1.92
CA PRO A 125 2.93 15.08 1.69
C PRO A 125 2.23 14.08 2.62
N ARG A 126 0.89 14.09 2.66
CA ARG A 126 0.04 13.13 3.40
C ARG A 126 -1.21 12.76 2.59
N LEU A 127 -1.79 11.59 2.84
CA LEU A 127 -3.04 11.13 2.17
C LEU A 127 -4.27 11.97 2.55
N ASP A 128 -4.27 12.53 3.76
CA ASP A 128 -5.25 13.48 4.27
C ASP A 128 -4.57 14.60 5.06
N ASN A 129 -5.25 15.73 5.18
CA ASN A 129 -4.85 16.84 6.04
C ASN A 129 -5.28 16.64 7.51
N SER A 130 -5.94 15.51 7.83
CA SER A 130 -6.30 15.12 9.20
C SER A 130 -5.08 14.75 10.03
N ARG A 131 -5.18 14.75 11.36
CA ARG A 131 -4.08 14.34 12.26
C ARG A 131 -3.71 12.87 12.12
N SER A 132 -4.69 12.02 11.80
CA SER A 132 -4.49 10.64 11.36
C SER A 132 -5.34 10.39 10.11
N SER A 133 -4.82 9.55 9.20
CA SER A 133 -5.50 9.17 7.96
C SER A 133 -6.01 7.75 8.11
N ASN A 134 -7.33 7.56 7.98
CA ASN A 134 -7.95 6.23 7.92
C ASN A 134 -8.05 5.73 6.47
N LYS A 135 -7.24 6.29 5.56
CA LYS A 135 -7.23 5.90 4.15
C LYS A 135 -6.27 4.77 3.94
N GLU A 136 -6.71 3.79 3.17
CA GLU A 136 -5.92 2.63 2.80
C GLU A 136 -5.73 2.63 1.28
N VAL A 137 -4.51 2.34 0.83
CA VAL A 137 -4.17 2.24 -0.59
C VAL A 137 -3.65 0.83 -0.87
N TYR A 138 -4.30 0.15 -1.80
CA TYR A 138 -3.92 -1.18 -2.26
C TYR A 138 -3.47 -1.11 -3.72
N PHE A 139 -2.36 -1.77 -4.00
CA PHE A 139 -1.88 -2.02 -5.36
C PHE A 139 -2.16 -3.48 -5.70
N VAL A 140 -3.12 -3.72 -6.60
CA VAL A 140 -3.53 -5.07 -7.01
C VAL A 140 -2.99 -5.34 -8.40
N ASN A 141 -2.10 -6.31 -8.53
CA ASN A 141 -1.52 -6.72 -9.81
C ASN A 141 -2.32 -7.88 -10.42
N ILE A 142 -2.87 -7.69 -11.62
CA ILE A 142 -3.75 -8.66 -12.26
C ILE A 142 -2.93 -9.83 -12.82
N GLU A 143 -1.84 -9.52 -13.54
CA GLU A 143 -1.01 -10.52 -14.22
C GLU A 143 -0.28 -11.40 -13.21
N ARG A 144 0.30 -10.78 -12.18
CA ARG A 144 1.09 -11.47 -11.16
C ARG A 144 0.24 -12.07 -10.04
N LYS A 145 -1.06 -11.74 -9.99
CA LYS A 145 -2.02 -12.20 -8.98
C LYS A 145 -1.52 -11.94 -7.55
N LEU A 146 -1.09 -10.71 -7.31
CA LEU A 146 -0.60 -10.26 -6.00
C LEU A 146 -1.24 -8.94 -5.58
N ILE A 147 -1.24 -8.68 -4.28
CA ILE A 147 -1.69 -7.43 -3.66
C ILE A 147 -0.55 -6.92 -2.78
N LEU A 148 -0.24 -5.64 -2.89
CA LEU A 148 0.69 -4.92 -2.02
C LEU A 148 -0.05 -3.82 -1.25
N GLN A 149 0.23 -3.72 0.04
CA GLN A 149 -0.27 -2.65 0.89
C GLN A 149 0.82 -2.18 1.87
N MET A 150 1.07 -0.88 1.89
CA MET A 150 1.80 -0.21 2.97
C MET A 150 0.77 0.37 3.95
N TYR A 151 0.87 0.04 5.23
CA TYR A 151 -0.12 0.46 6.24
C TYR A 151 0.20 1.83 6.82
N ASP A 152 1.46 2.01 7.18
CA ASP A 152 2.04 3.17 7.83
C ASP A 152 3.55 3.16 7.55
N ASP A 153 4.32 3.93 8.31
CA ASP A 153 5.79 3.98 8.21
C ASP A 153 6.50 2.69 8.65
N ARG A 154 5.78 1.72 9.22
CA ARG A 154 6.37 0.55 9.86
C ARG A 154 6.33 -0.68 8.98
N GLY A 155 5.20 -0.91 8.33
CA GLY A 155 4.90 -2.18 7.69
C GLY A 155 4.41 -2.08 6.26
N LEU A 156 4.87 -3.02 5.44
CA LEU A 156 4.34 -3.31 4.11
C LEU A 156 4.14 -4.82 3.97
N ASP A 157 2.96 -5.21 3.50
CA ASP A 157 2.62 -6.60 3.20
C ASP A 157 2.48 -6.80 1.70
N ILE A 158 2.90 -7.98 1.23
CA ILE A 158 2.58 -8.50 -0.09
C ILE A 158 1.97 -9.89 0.08
N ILE A 159 0.81 -10.10 -0.53
CA ILE A 159 0.17 -11.43 -0.61
C ILE A 159 -0.01 -11.83 -2.07
N ALA A 160 0.05 -13.13 -2.36
CA ALA A 160 -0.15 -13.64 -3.71
C ALA A 160 -0.94 -14.95 -3.71
N THR A 161 -1.53 -15.30 -4.86
CA THR A 161 -2.22 -16.59 -5.00
C THR A 161 -1.27 -17.79 -5.02
N ASP A 162 0.01 -17.56 -5.28
CA ASP A 162 1.05 -18.59 -5.39
C ASP A 162 2.32 -18.10 -4.69
N LYS A 163 2.98 -18.98 -3.92
CA LYS A 163 4.26 -18.68 -3.28
C LYS A 163 5.38 -18.42 -4.30
N GLU A 164 5.33 -19.04 -5.47
CA GLU A 164 6.36 -18.86 -6.49
C GLU A 164 6.37 -17.43 -7.04
N THR A 165 5.21 -16.75 -7.08
CA THR A 165 5.13 -15.30 -7.37
C THR A 165 5.94 -14.48 -6.36
N LEU A 166 6.02 -14.93 -5.11
CA LEU A 166 6.70 -14.22 -4.03
C LEU A 166 8.18 -14.58 -3.94
N ARG A 167 8.63 -15.68 -4.55
CA ARG A 167 10.00 -16.20 -4.39
C ARG A 167 11.07 -15.17 -4.70
N SER A 168 10.97 -14.51 -5.86
CA SER A 168 11.97 -13.49 -6.24
C SER A 168 11.96 -12.26 -5.33
N ILE A 169 10.83 -11.93 -4.72
CA ILE A 169 10.70 -10.81 -3.78
C ILE A 169 11.33 -11.22 -2.44
N TYR A 170 11.00 -12.42 -1.95
CA TYR A 170 11.54 -13.01 -0.74
C TYR A 170 13.07 -13.10 -0.79
N GLU A 171 13.64 -13.63 -1.87
CA GLU A 171 15.09 -13.82 -2.01
C GLU A 171 15.83 -12.48 -2.08
N ARG A 172 15.28 -11.47 -2.77
CA ARG A 172 15.94 -10.16 -2.98
C ARG A 172 15.86 -9.22 -1.80
N HIS A 173 14.80 -9.33 -0.99
CA HIS A 173 14.51 -8.43 0.14
C HIS A 173 14.40 -9.19 1.46
N ASN A 174 15.09 -10.34 1.57
CA ASN A 174 15.01 -11.21 2.73
C ASN A 174 15.45 -10.50 4.02
N ASP A 175 16.44 -9.61 3.92
CA ASP A 175 16.97 -8.79 5.01
C ASP A 175 15.89 -7.85 5.59
N LEU A 176 14.93 -7.43 4.77
CA LEU A 176 13.84 -6.54 5.17
C LEU A 176 12.63 -7.28 5.76
N ILE A 177 12.64 -8.61 5.80
CA ILE A 177 11.53 -9.39 6.38
C ILE A 177 11.43 -9.11 7.89
N LEU A 178 10.21 -8.77 8.33
CA LEU A 178 9.92 -8.48 9.73
C LEU A 178 10.30 -9.67 10.61
N ARG A 179 11.21 -9.42 11.57
CA ARG A 179 11.82 -10.47 12.41
C ARG A 179 10.79 -11.34 13.13
N TYR A 180 9.68 -10.73 13.56
CA TYR A 180 8.61 -11.42 14.27
C TYR A 180 7.95 -12.52 13.42
N ASP A 181 7.78 -12.28 12.11
CA ASP A 181 7.08 -13.18 11.18
C ASP A 181 8.05 -14.05 10.35
N ARG A 182 9.37 -13.90 10.55
CA ARG A 182 10.42 -14.54 9.74
C ARG A 182 10.30 -16.06 9.69
N ASP A 183 10.20 -16.72 10.84
CA ASP A 183 10.10 -18.20 10.90
C ASP A 183 8.86 -18.72 10.14
N ARG A 184 7.77 -17.96 10.15
CA ARG A 184 6.55 -18.31 9.39
C ARG A 184 6.76 -18.12 7.89
N ILE A 185 7.50 -17.09 7.50
CA ILE A 185 7.78 -16.77 6.10
C ILE A 185 8.77 -17.78 5.52
N ASP A 186 9.87 -18.06 6.22
CA ASP A 186 10.92 -18.97 5.76
C ASP A 186 10.37 -20.38 5.48
N LYS A 187 9.49 -20.90 6.36
CA LYS A 187 8.77 -22.16 6.16
C LYS A 187 7.91 -22.24 4.90
N GLN A 188 7.56 -21.11 4.27
CA GLN A 188 6.83 -21.12 3.00
C GLN A 188 7.74 -21.49 1.83
N PHE A 189 9.03 -21.19 1.93
CA PHE A 189 10.01 -21.30 0.85
C PHE A 189 11.02 -22.44 1.02
N GLU A 190 11.02 -23.10 2.17
CA GLU A 190 11.50 -24.48 2.37
C GLU A 190 10.76 -25.47 1.45
#